data_AF-A0ABD6B9E2-F1
#
_entry.id   AF-A0ABD6B9E2-F1
#
_cell.length_a   1.000
_cell.length_b   1.000
_cell.length_c   1.000
_cell.angle_alpha   90.00
_cell.angle_beta   90.00
_cell.angle_gamma   90.00
#
_symmetry.space_group_name_H-M   'P 1'
#
loop_
_entity.id
_entity.type
_entity.pdbx_description
1 polymer ?
#
loop_
_entity_poly.entity_id
_entity_poly.type
_entity_poly.pdbx_seq_one_letter_code
_entity_poly.pdbx_strand_id
1 'polypeptide(L)'
;MAETRKVQVTGGSTFTVSIPKEWATENDVEAGSRVQFHPEDHSLILTPVSEEGRTEGSLDVAGLEGEELRRAVMTMYVSGFDVIAFEADRITTDQRREIRQAAQGLVGLEVLEETAERVVVRDLLDSSELSIHNAVDRMRLIASSMLEDAV
;
A
#
# COMPACT_ATOMS: atom_id res chain seq x y z
N MET A 1 11.88 -21.84 -18.37
CA MET A 1 12.32 -21.53 -19.75
C MET A 1 11.64 -20.24 -20.16
N ALA A 2 12.28 -19.37 -20.94
CA ALA A 2 11.64 -18.15 -21.42
C ALA A 2 10.54 -18.52 -22.45
N GLU A 3 9.32 -18.03 -22.22
CA GLU A 3 8.21 -18.21 -23.14
C GLU A 3 8.01 -16.92 -23.96
N THR A 4 7.86 -17.04 -25.28
CA THR A 4 7.66 -15.88 -26.17
C THR A 4 6.21 -15.77 -26.62
N ARG A 5 5.68 -14.54 -26.62
CA ARG A 5 4.34 -14.22 -27.06
C ARG A 5 4.40 -13.18 -28.17
N LYS A 6 3.50 -13.32 -29.14
CA LYS A 6 3.38 -12.35 -30.23
C LYS A 6 2.54 -11.17 -29.74
N VAL A 7 3.02 -9.96 -29.99
CA VAL A 7 2.24 -8.74 -29.77
C VAL A 7 1.22 -8.58 -30.91
N GLN A 8 -0.01 -8.24 -30.55
CA GLN A 8 -1.11 -7.96 -31.47
C GLN A 8 -1.49 -6.48 -31.41
N VAL A 9 -2.05 -5.94 -32.49
CA VAL A 9 -2.59 -4.57 -32.51
C VAL A 9 -4.12 -4.65 -32.47
N THR A 10 -4.74 -3.93 -31.54
CA THR A 10 -6.19 -3.83 -31.39
C THR A 10 -6.59 -2.35 -31.43
N GLY A 11 -7.69 -2.02 -32.12
CA GLY A 11 -8.22 -0.65 -32.17
C GLY A 11 -7.32 0.38 -32.88
N GLY A 12 -6.29 -0.07 -33.62
CA GLY A 12 -5.41 0.79 -34.42
C GLY A 12 -4.29 1.52 -33.66
N SER A 13 -4.38 1.63 -32.34
CA SER A 13 -3.39 2.34 -31.51
C SER A 13 -2.92 1.58 -30.28
N THR A 14 -3.49 0.40 -29.98
CA THR A 14 -3.19 -0.35 -28.75
C THR A 14 -2.50 -1.66 -29.09
N PHE A 15 -1.40 -1.93 -28.40
CA PHE A 15 -0.74 -3.23 -28.44
C PHE A 15 -1.26 -4.12 -27.31
N THR A 16 -1.50 -5.38 -27.63
CA THR A 16 -1.98 -6.41 -26.69
C THR A 16 -1.05 -7.61 -26.73
N VAL A 17 -0.72 -8.18 -25.57
CA VAL A 17 0.04 -9.43 -25.46
C VAL A 17 -0.64 -10.35 -24.44
N SER A 18 -0.66 -11.65 -24.74
CA SER A 18 -1.21 -12.65 -23.82
C SER A 18 -0.19 -12.97 -22.73
N ILE A 19 -0.62 -13.02 -21.47
CA ILE A 19 0.20 -13.49 -20.35
C ILE A 19 0.18 -15.03 -20.25
N PRO A 20 1.19 -15.68 -19.66
CA PRO A 20 1.19 -17.12 -19.42
C PRO A 20 0.00 -17.53 -18.53
N LYS A 21 -0.71 -18.61 -18.93
CA LYS A 21 -1.92 -19.06 -18.20
C LYS A 21 -1.60 -19.57 -16.79
N GLU A 22 -0.50 -20.29 -16.64
CA GLU A 22 -0.04 -20.79 -15.33
C GLU A 22 0.23 -19.62 -14.38
N TRP A 23 1.02 -18.63 -14.82
CA TRP A 23 1.26 -17.40 -14.05
C TRP A 23 -0.05 -16.68 -13.69
N ALA A 24 -0.97 -16.51 -14.65
CA ALA A 24 -2.24 -15.85 -14.38
C ALA A 24 -3.07 -16.58 -13.31
N THR A 25 -3.06 -17.92 -13.33
CA THR A 25 -3.79 -18.75 -12.36
C THR A 25 -3.13 -18.72 -10.99
N GLU A 26 -1.80 -18.74 -10.93
CA GLU A 26 -1.02 -18.64 -9.68
C GLU A 26 -1.14 -17.27 -9.00
N ASN A 27 -1.58 -16.25 -9.73
CA ASN A 27 -1.70 -14.87 -9.25
C ASN A 27 -3.16 -14.36 -9.28
N ASP A 28 -4.14 -15.26 -9.31
CA ASP A 28 -5.59 -14.96 -9.26
C ASP A 28 -6.04 -13.90 -10.30
N VAL A 29 -5.39 -13.90 -11.47
CA VAL A 29 -5.73 -13.01 -12.59
C VAL A 29 -6.76 -13.69 -13.48
N GLU A 30 -7.99 -13.17 -13.43
CA GLU A 30 -9.13 -13.63 -14.21
C GLU A 30 -9.57 -12.60 -15.26
N ALA A 31 -10.55 -12.98 -16.09
CA ALA A 31 -11.14 -12.05 -17.05
C ALA A 31 -11.81 -10.88 -16.32
N GLY A 32 -11.29 -9.67 -16.51
CA GLY A 32 -11.76 -8.46 -15.82
C GLY A 32 -10.84 -8.00 -14.68
N SER A 33 -9.89 -8.84 -14.24
CA SER A 33 -8.84 -8.42 -13.30
C SER A 33 -8.02 -7.28 -13.90
N ARG A 34 -7.62 -6.35 -13.02
CA ARG A 34 -6.76 -5.23 -13.39
C ARG A 34 -5.31 -5.64 -13.16
N VAL A 35 -4.42 -5.21 -14.06
CA VAL A 35 -2.98 -5.40 -13.93
C VAL A 35 -2.30 -4.05 -14.12
N GLN A 36 -1.19 -3.84 -13.41
CA GLN A 36 -0.33 -2.68 -13.57
C GLN A 36 0.94 -3.06 -14.34
N PHE A 37 1.45 -2.09 -15.07
CA PHE A 37 2.68 -2.21 -15.83
C PHE A 37 3.68 -1.19 -15.32
N HIS A 38 4.87 -1.64 -14.94
CA HIS A 38 5.97 -0.81 -14.50
C HIS A 38 7.08 -0.86 -15.57
N PRO A 39 7.30 0.23 -16.32
CA PRO A 39 8.41 0.30 -17.27
C PRO A 39 9.73 0.47 -16.52
N GLU A 40 10.73 -0.35 -16.85
CA GLU A 40 12.08 -0.28 -16.29
C GLU A 40 13.11 -0.52 -17.40
N ASP A 41 13.74 0.55 -17.90
CA ASP A 41 14.68 0.55 -19.01
C ASP A 41 14.21 -0.24 -20.26
N HIS A 42 14.65 -1.49 -20.40
CA HIS A 42 14.34 -2.39 -21.50
C HIS A 42 13.31 -3.48 -21.14
N SER A 43 12.71 -3.35 -19.95
CA SER A 43 11.76 -4.30 -19.37
C SER A 43 10.41 -3.65 -19.13
N LEU A 44 9.36 -4.47 -19.18
CA LEU A 44 8.03 -4.09 -18.74
C LEU A 44 7.57 -5.14 -17.74
N ILE A 45 7.49 -4.76 -16.47
CA ILE A 45 7.08 -5.64 -15.38
C ILE A 45 5.57 -5.54 -15.24
N LEU A 46 4.88 -6.69 -15.21
CA LEU A 46 3.45 -6.78 -15.01
C LEU A 46 3.18 -7.34 -13.61
N THR A 47 2.32 -6.65 -12.86
CA THR A 47 1.88 -7.07 -11.53
C THR A 47 0.34 -7.05 -11.50
N PRO A 48 -0.35 -8.06 -10.90
CA PRO A 48 -1.77 -7.97 -10.63
C PRO A 48 -2.06 -6.73 -9.77
N VAL A 49 -3.12 -6.00 -10.08
CA VAL A 49 -3.65 -5.01 -9.14
C VAL A 49 -4.48 -5.80 -8.15
N SER A 50 -3.90 -6.11 -7.01
CA SER A 50 -4.69 -6.64 -5.90
C SER A 50 -5.39 -5.47 -5.21
N GLU A 51 -6.72 -5.51 -5.15
CA GLU A 51 -7.44 -4.82 -4.06
C GLU A 51 -7.31 -5.63 -2.76
N GLU A 52 -7.01 -6.92 -2.88
CA GLU A 52 -6.75 -7.88 -1.81
C GLU A 52 -5.27 -7.82 -1.40
N GLY A 53 -5.00 -7.25 -0.23
CA GLY A 53 -3.63 -7.07 0.25
C GLY A 53 -3.48 -5.94 1.25
N ARG A 54 -4.51 -5.09 1.38
CA ARG A 54 -4.62 -4.19 2.52
C ARG A 54 -5.10 -4.96 3.73
N THR A 55 -4.26 -5.02 4.75
CA THR A 55 -4.62 -5.52 6.07
C THR A 55 -5.61 -4.51 6.66
N GLU A 56 -6.89 -4.87 6.72
CA GLU A 56 -7.92 -4.02 7.31
C GLU A 56 -8.19 -4.43 8.75
N GLY A 57 -8.37 -3.44 9.62
CA GLY A 57 -8.70 -3.66 11.03
C GLY A 57 -9.71 -2.65 11.51
N SER A 58 -10.61 -3.07 12.39
CA SER A 58 -11.49 -2.16 13.12
C SER A 58 -11.24 -2.24 14.61
N LEU A 59 -11.50 -1.12 15.30
CA LEU A 59 -11.38 -1.01 16.74
C LEU A 59 -12.56 -0.20 17.29
N ASP A 60 -13.30 -0.81 18.22
CA ASP A 60 -14.27 -0.09 19.03
C ASP A 60 -13.54 0.85 20.00
N VAL A 61 -13.83 2.14 19.89
CA VAL A 61 -13.24 3.21 20.70
C VAL A 61 -14.23 3.80 21.69
N ALA A 62 -15.37 3.14 21.93
CA ALA A 62 -16.33 3.55 22.95
C ALA A 62 -15.65 3.66 24.32
N GLY A 63 -15.69 4.85 24.90
CA GLY A 63 -15.08 5.14 26.20
C GLY A 63 -13.56 5.36 26.19
N LEU A 64 -12.89 5.30 25.04
CA LEU A 64 -11.49 5.70 24.92
C LEU A 64 -11.37 7.21 24.70
N GLU A 65 -10.54 7.87 25.51
CA GLU A 65 -10.32 9.31 25.45
C GLU A 65 -8.83 9.67 25.58
N GLY A 66 -8.45 10.83 25.04
CA GLY A 66 -7.10 11.40 25.15
C GLY A 66 -5.98 10.41 24.85
N GLU A 67 -5.12 10.16 25.84
CA GLU A 67 -3.93 9.32 25.72
C GLU A 67 -4.26 7.84 25.42
N GLU A 68 -5.38 7.32 25.93
CA GLU A 68 -5.78 5.92 25.68
C GLU A 68 -6.18 5.73 24.21
N LEU A 69 -6.93 6.69 23.67
CA LEU A 69 -7.30 6.71 22.26
C LEU A 69 -6.06 6.91 21.36
N ARG A 70 -5.16 7.81 21.73
CA ARG A 70 -3.89 8.00 21.01
C ARG A 70 -3.08 6.71 20.95
N ARG A 71 -3.01 5.96 22.07
CA ARG A 71 -2.32 4.67 22.13
C ARG A 71 -3.01 3.60 21.30
N ALA A 72 -4.34 3.59 21.26
CA ALA A 72 -5.11 2.71 20.39
C ALA A 72 -4.76 2.94 18.91
N VAL A 73 -4.71 4.20 18.46
CA VAL A 73 -4.30 4.54 17.08
C VAL A 73 -2.89 4.03 16.78
N MET A 74 -1.93 4.27 17.69
CA MET A 74 -0.55 3.77 17.53
C MET A 74 -0.46 2.25 17.49
N THR A 75 -1.27 1.56 18.30
CA THR A 75 -1.29 0.09 18.34
C THR A 75 -1.75 -0.47 17.00
N MET A 76 -2.82 0.07 16.43
CA MET A 76 -3.32 -0.34 15.11
C MET A 76 -2.29 -0.06 14.02
N TYR A 77 -1.63 1.09 14.06
CA TYR A 77 -0.55 1.41 13.12
C TYR A 77 0.62 0.44 13.18
N VAL A 78 1.16 0.17 14.38
CA VAL A 78 2.29 -0.76 14.57
C VAL A 78 1.91 -2.21 14.25
N SER A 79 0.62 -2.55 14.30
CA SER A 79 0.12 -3.87 13.91
C SER A 79 0.12 -4.11 12.39
N GLY A 80 0.40 -3.06 11.59
CA GLY A 80 0.54 -3.19 10.13
C GLY A 80 -0.79 -3.18 9.38
N PHE A 81 -1.82 -2.57 9.94
CA PHE A 81 -3.09 -2.37 9.22
C PHE A 81 -2.97 -1.21 8.23
N ASP A 82 -3.23 -1.49 6.96
CA ASP A 82 -3.27 -0.50 5.87
C ASP A 82 -4.54 0.35 5.92
N VAL A 83 -5.65 -0.20 6.42
CA VAL A 83 -6.90 0.55 6.64
C VAL A 83 -7.39 0.26 8.06
N ILE A 84 -7.61 1.32 8.83
CA ILE A 84 -8.03 1.25 10.22
C ILE A 84 -9.35 2.00 10.37
N ALA A 85 -10.40 1.30 10.81
CA ALA A 85 -11.68 1.89 11.18
C ALA A 85 -11.81 2.00 12.71
N PHE A 86 -11.96 3.22 13.22
CA PHE A 86 -12.30 3.47 14.63
C PHE A 86 -13.81 3.69 14.73
N GLU A 87 -14.49 2.84 15.50
CA GLU A 87 -15.95 2.75 15.53
C GLU A 87 -16.48 3.00 16.94
N ALA A 88 -17.67 3.62 17.05
CA ALA A 88 -18.44 3.72 18.28
C ALA A 88 -19.90 4.08 17.93
N ASP A 89 -20.84 3.86 18.86
CA ASP A 89 -22.23 4.34 18.72
C ASP A 89 -22.31 5.85 18.41
N ARG A 90 -21.34 6.62 18.93
CA ARG A 90 -21.13 8.01 18.55
C ARG A 90 -19.69 8.44 18.81
N ILE A 91 -18.99 8.81 17.74
CA ILE A 91 -17.67 9.45 17.82
C ILE A 91 -17.83 10.90 18.26
N THR A 92 -17.23 11.24 19.39
CA THR A 92 -17.25 12.62 19.90
C THR A 92 -16.31 13.52 19.10
N THR A 93 -16.51 14.84 19.18
CA THR A 93 -15.60 15.81 18.55
C THR A 93 -14.17 15.68 19.08
N ASP A 94 -14.02 15.32 20.35
CA ASP A 94 -12.72 15.16 21.00
C ASP A 94 -12.03 13.89 20.51
N GLN A 95 -12.75 12.77 20.43
CA GLN A 95 -12.23 11.54 19.86
C GLN A 95 -11.78 11.73 18.40
N ARG A 96 -12.61 12.38 17.58
CA ARG A 96 -12.26 12.68 16.18
C ARG A 96 -10.98 13.52 16.09
N ARG A 97 -10.85 14.53 16.95
CA ARG A 97 -9.67 15.40 16.99
C ARG A 97 -8.42 14.63 17.45
N GLU A 98 -8.53 13.79 18.46
CA GLU A 98 -7.41 12.97 18.95
C GLU A 98 -6.96 11.93 17.90
N ILE A 99 -7.89 11.21 17.26
CA ILE A 99 -7.57 10.27 16.17
C ILE A 99 -6.83 10.99 15.05
N ARG A 100 -7.31 12.18 14.66
CA ARG A 100 -6.68 12.98 13.61
C ARG A 100 -5.27 13.45 14.01
N GLN A 101 -5.09 13.97 15.22
CA GLN A 101 -3.78 14.42 15.69
C GLN A 101 -2.79 13.27 15.80
N ALA A 102 -3.24 12.11 16.29
CA ALA A 102 -2.44 10.90 16.35
C ALA A 102 -2.01 10.45 14.94
N ALA A 103 -2.96 10.37 14.00
CA ALA A 103 -2.68 9.98 12.62
C ALA A 103 -1.71 10.95 11.91
N GLN A 104 -1.88 12.27 12.09
CA GLN A 104 -0.98 13.28 11.51
C GLN A 104 0.46 13.21 12.04
N GLY A 105 0.66 12.64 13.24
CA GLY A 105 1.99 12.41 13.80
C GLY A 105 2.68 11.16 13.26
N LEU A 106 1.98 10.34 12.46
CA LEU A 106 2.47 9.08 11.91
C LEU A 106 2.71 9.21 10.40
N VAL A 107 3.73 8.53 9.92
CA VAL A 107 4.16 8.62 8.53
C VAL A 107 3.26 7.75 7.67
N GLY A 108 2.66 8.34 6.64
CA GLY A 108 1.84 7.63 5.66
C GLY A 108 0.34 7.59 5.94
N LEU A 109 -0.10 7.89 7.16
CA LEU A 109 -1.53 7.83 7.49
C LEU A 109 -2.28 9.10 7.09
N GLU A 110 -3.43 8.90 6.46
CA GLU A 110 -4.41 9.95 6.18
C GLU A 110 -5.81 9.54 6.64
N VAL A 111 -6.56 10.51 7.18
CA VAL A 111 -7.98 10.32 7.53
C VAL A 111 -8.81 10.45 6.26
N LEU A 112 -9.46 9.35 5.83
CA LEU A 112 -10.26 9.32 4.60
C LEU A 112 -11.73 9.58 4.82
N GLU A 113 -12.25 9.18 5.99
CA GLU A 113 -13.67 9.30 6.29
C GLU A 113 -13.89 9.66 7.75
N GLU A 114 -14.83 10.58 7.97
CA GLU A 114 -15.31 10.94 9.29
C GLU A 114 -16.84 11.00 9.27
N THR A 115 -17.49 10.08 9.97
CA THR A 115 -18.94 10.08 10.17
C THR A 115 -19.26 10.26 11.65
N ALA A 116 -20.55 10.20 12.00
CA ALA A 116 -20.98 10.23 13.39
C ALA A 116 -20.58 8.97 14.17
N GLU A 117 -20.34 7.85 13.49
CA GLU A 117 -20.17 6.52 14.09
C GLU A 117 -18.80 5.89 13.76
N ARG A 118 -18.08 6.44 12.77
CA ARG A 118 -16.75 5.93 12.41
C ARG A 118 -15.77 7.00 11.97
N VAL A 119 -14.49 6.72 12.15
CA VAL A 119 -13.36 7.44 11.54
C VAL A 119 -12.47 6.41 10.84
N VAL A 120 -12.22 6.59 9.55
CA VAL A 120 -11.35 5.70 8.77
C VAL A 120 -10.03 6.39 8.49
N VAL A 121 -8.95 5.72 8.87
CA VAL A 121 -7.58 6.14 8.60
C VAL A 121 -6.94 5.10 7.67
N ARG A 122 -6.15 5.55 6.71
CA ARG A 122 -5.49 4.67 5.76
C ARG A 122 -4.01 5.01 5.63
N ASP A 123 -3.17 4.00 5.55
CA ASP A 123 -1.79 4.13 5.09
C ASP A 123 -1.78 4.30 3.56
N LEU A 124 -1.23 5.43 3.13
CA LEU A 124 -1.08 5.81 1.73
C LEU A 124 0.31 5.50 1.18
N LEU A 125 1.22 5.02 2.03
CA LEU A 125 2.50 4.52 1.57
C LEU A 125 2.26 3.17 0.92
N ASP A 126 2.53 3.11 -0.37
CA ASP A 126 2.60 1.84 -1.05
C ASP A 126 3.88 1.13 -0.55
N SER A 127 3.72 0.04 0.19
CA SER A 127 4.84 -0.77 0.69
C SER A 127 5.71 -1.31 -0.47
N SER A 128 5.18 -1.35 -1.68
CA SER A 128 5.94 -1.67 -2.90
C SER A 128 6.81 -0.51 -3.40
N GLU A 129 6.43 0.75 -3.17
CA GLU A 129 7.22 1.95 -3.52
C GLU A 129 8.34 2.23 -2.50
N LEU A 130 8.17 1.77 -1.25
CA LEU A 130 9.13 1.94 -0.15
C LEU A 130 9.74 0.62 0.32
N SER A 131 10.17 -0.24 -0.60
CA SER A 131 10.94 -1.43 -0.24
C SER A 131 12.20 -1.04 0.55
N ILE A 132 12.21 -1.35 1.85
CA ILE A 132 13.38 -1.16 2.73
C ILE A 132 14.60 -1.87 2.16
N HIS A 133 14.40 -3.02 1.53
CA HIS A 133 15.45 -3.76 0.84
C HIS A 133 16.08 -2.91 -0.28
N ASN A 134 15.26 -2.29 -1.13
CA ASN A 134 15.75 -1.42 -2.21
C ASN A 134 16.48 -0.19 -1.64
N ALA A 135 15.98 0.41 -0.56
CA ALA A 135 16.62 1.55 0.10
C ALA A 135 18.00 1.16 0.67
N VAL A 136 18.09 0.00 1.34
CA VAL A 136 19.34 -0.54 1.89
C VAL A 136 20.33 -0.91 0.79
N ASP A 137 19.86 -1.55 -0.29
CA ASP A 137 20.70 -1.88 -1.44
C ASP A 137 21.26 -0.62 -2.12
N ARG A 138 20.46 0.45 -2.22
CA ARG A 138 20.90 1.73 -2.75
C ARG A 138 21.92 2.42 -1.85
N MET A 139 21.71 2.39 -0.53
CA MET A 139 22.71 2.87 0.43
C MET A 139 24.03 2.09 0.33
N ARG A 140 23.97 0.76 0.17
CA ARG A 140 25.15 -0.08 -0.05
C ARG A 140 25.89 0.33 -1.31
N LEU A 141 25.19 0.48 -2.43
CA LEU A 141 25.78 0.88 -3.71
C LEU A 141 26.50 2.23 -3.63
N ILE A 142 25.87 3.23 -3.00
CA ILE A 142 26.48 4.55 -2.80
C ILE A 142 27.74 4.43 -1.94
N ALA A 143 27.67 3.72 -0.82
CA ALA A 143 28.81 3.53 0.07
C ALA A 143 29.97 2.78 -0.61
N SER A 144 29.68 1.76 -1.43
CA SER A 144 30.67 1.03 -2.22
C SER A 144 31.33 1.92 -3.27
N SER A 145 30.55 2.72 -4.00
CA SER A 145 31.08 3.69 -4.98
C SER A 145 31.99 4.71 -4.31
N MET A 146 31.60 5.25 -3.15
CA MET A 146 32.43 6.19 -2.39
C MET A 146 33.74 5.57 -1.91
N LEU A 147 33.74 4.27 -1.58
CA LEU A 147 34.95 3.55 -1.18
C LEU A 147 35.88 3.32 -2.38
N GLU A 148 35.34 2.95 -3.53
CA GLU A 148 36.11 2.78 -4.77
C GLU A 148 36.75 4.09 -5.22
N ASP A 149 36.03 5.22 -5.12
CA ASP A 149 36.56 6.54 -5.46
C ASP A 149 37.67 7.04 -4.50
N ALA A 150 37.77 6.46 -3.30
CA ALA A 150 38.70 6.89 -2.27
C ALA A 150 40.08 6.20 -2.32
N VAL A 151 40.24 5.15 -3.14
CA VAL A 151 41.46 4.32 -3.25
C VAL A 151 42.10 4.48 -4.63
#